data_AF-A0A918K9L2-F1
#
_entry.id   AF-A0A918K9L2-F1
#
_cell.length_a   1.000
_cell.length_b   1.000
_cell.length_c   1.000
_cell.angle_alpha   90.00
_cell.angle_beta   90.00
_cell.angle_gamma   90.00
#
_symmetry.space_group_name_H-M   'P 1'
#
loop_
_entity.id
_entity.type
_entity.pdbx_description
1 polymer ?
#
loop_
_entity_poly.entity_id
_entity_poly.type
_entity_poly.pdbx_seq_one_letter_code
_entity_poly.pdbx_strand_id
1 'polypeptide(L)'
;MNWDLDFDRQRIDRADPNPWLALYLDRSLPIHDEAKRALLRGYNSRSRRYLLPILRPLARLGIILVKLIRMVLPRRWAWPKALHRTIYWGLKHFVRRDSNYLILRHFHIGTEILKFIADNTGVTIESTQPLRPKNLADLKDDAFLVHDLNIYNFILELNQTLQQQGREIEPPERLNFDAITDGEFDFDPGEQGRTNVIDLQTAIEAYVPMYSLLLTDHDFWRAANSLQLDETVALYVSQLVQDPLLIGVVNNRHPMVPFITLQSGFRLMLHGLDAEMLHAYLRQRKRQQEQQQQETES
;
A
#
# COMPACT_ATOMS: atom_id res chain seq x y z
N MET A 1 -2.55 -23.36 18.66
CA MET A 1 -2.11 -22.54 17.54
C MET A 1 -0.68 -22.12 17.83
N ASN A 2 0.25 -22.37 16.90
CA ASN A 2 1.65 -21.98 17.07
C ASN A 2 1.81 -20.46 16.80
N TRP A 3 2.47 -19.75 17.72
CA TRP A 3 2.70 -18.31 17.67
C TRP A 3 4.15 -17.93 17.32
N ASP A 4 4.94 -18.90 16.88
CA ASP A 4 6.25 -18.66 16.32
C ASP A 4 6.14 -17.75 15.08
N LEU A 5 7.12 -16.87 14.90
CA LEU A 5 7.19 -15.93 13.78
C LEU A 5 8.06 -16.48 12.64
N ASP A 6 8.84 -17.53 12.91
CA ASP A 6 9.59 -18.25 11.90
C ASP A 6 8.72 -19.35 11.28
N PHE A 7 7.99 -19.02 10.22
CA PHE A 7 7.11 -19.96 9.54
C PHE A 7 7.85 -21.13 8.90
N ASP A 8 9.12 -20.97 8.51
CA ASP A 8 9.91 -22.03 7.87
C ASP A 8 10.22 -23.20 8.83
N ARG A 9 10.22 -22.93 10.13
CA ARG A 9 10.46 -23.93 11.17
C ARG A 9 9.17 -24.53 11.75
N GLN A 10 8.02 -24.02 11.36
CA GLN A 10 6.75 -24.50 11.90
C GLN A 10 6.36 -25.84 11.29
N ARG A 11 5.81 -26.71 12.13
CA ARG A 11 5.21 -27.98 11.70
C ARG A 11 3.70 -27.81 11.55
N ILE A 12 3.14 -28.55 10.59
CA ILE A 12 1.69 -28.62 10.40
C ILE A 12 1.09 -29.43 11.55
N ASP A 13 0.29 -28.77 12.38
CA ASP A 13 -0.56 -29.40 13.37
C ASP A 13 -1.99 -29.51 12.81
N ARG A 14 -2.44 -30.74 12.55
CA ARG A 14 -3.78 -30.99 12.00
C ARG A 14 -4.88 -30.85 13.03
N ALA A 15 -4.57 -30.97 14.33
CA ALA A 15 -5.54 -30.79 15.40
C ALA A 15 -5.72 -29.30 15.76
N ASP A 16 -4.74 -28.46 15.45
CA ASP A 16 -4.72 -27.04 15.79
C ASP A 16 -4.01 -26.19 14.72
N PRO A 17 -4.61 -26.06 13.52
CA PRO A 17 -3.96 -25.43 12.37
C PRO A 17 -3.68 -23.95 12.61
N ASN A 18 -2.45 -23.52 12.29
CA ASN A 18 -2.11 -22.10 12.27
C ASN A 18 -2.61 -21.45 10.97
N PRO A 19 -3.58 -20.50 11.02
CA PRO A 19 -4.14 -19.87 9.82
C PRO A 19 -3.08 -19.11 9.02
N TRP A 20 -2.07 -18.54 9.69
CA TRP A 20 -1.01 -17.78 9.03
C TRP A 20 0.01 -18.70 8.36
N LEU A 21 0.26 -19.89 8.91
CA LEU A 21 1.06 -20.92 8.23
C LEU A 21 0.35 -21.43 6.97
N ALA A 22 -0.96 -21.61 7.03
CA ALA A 22 -1.73 -22.00 5.84
C ALA A 22 -1.60 -20.96 4.73
N LEU A 23 -1.75 -19.67 5.06
CA LEU A 23 -1.55 -18.58 4.10
C LEU A 23 -0.09 -18.48 3.64
N TYR A 24 0.88 -18.74 4.50
CA TYR A 24 2.31 -18.73 4.16
C TYR A 24 2.63 -19.78 3.07
N LEU A 25 2.09 -20.99 3.23
CA LEU A 25 2.31 -22.11 2.31
C LEU A 25 1.47 -21.99 1.02
N ASP A 26 0.32 -21.33 1.07
CA ASP A 26 -0.47 -21.03 -0.12
C ASP A 26 0.35 -20.20 -1.12
N ARG A 27 0.21 -20.49 -2.42
CA ARG A 27 0.88 -19.76 -3.52
C ARG A 27 -0.12 -19.21 -4.54
N SER A 28 -1.41 -19.20 -4.21
CA SER A 28 -2.48 -18.80 -5.13
C SER A 28 -2.58 -17.28 -5.27
N LEU A 29 -2.32 -16.54 -4.20
CA LEU A 29 -2.26 -15.08 -4.24
C LEU A 29 -0.89 -14.59 -4.71
N PRO A 30 -0.79 -13.79 -5.80
CA PRO A 30 0.48 -13.22 -6.22
C PRO A 30 0.91 -12.20 -5.17
N ILE A 31 2.04 -12.43 -4.51
CA ILE A 31 2.62 -11.47 -3.56
C ILE A 31 4.12 -11.77 -3.47
N HIS A 32 4.94 -10.73 -3.26
CA HIS A 32 6.36 -10.94 -3.06
C HIS A 32 6.62 -11.77 -1.80
N ASP A 33 7.49 -12.78 -1.89
CA ASP A 33 7.73 -13.73 -0.81
C ASP A 33 8.09 -13.03 0.51
N GLU A 34 9.04 -12.10 0.50
CA GLU A 34 9.47 -11.41 1.73
C GLU A 34 8.38 -10.46 2.27
N ALA A 35 7.62 -9.81 1.40
CA ALA A 35 6.47 -8.99 1.80
C ALA A 35 5.38 -9.85 2.45
N LYS A 36 5.12 -11.03 1.89
CA LYS A 36 4.22 -12.03 2.48
C LYS A 36 4.70 -12.49 3.86
N ARG A 37 6.00 -12.80 4.01
CA ARG A 37 6.57 -13.18 5.31
C ARG A 37 6.38 -12.06 6.33
N ALA A 38 6.76 -10.83 5.98
CA ALA A 38 6.65 -9.66 6.83
C ALA A 38 5.19 -9.40 7.28
N LEU A 39 4.25 -9.47 6.33
CA LEU A 39 2.83 -9.26 6.60
C LEU A 39 2.26 -10.32 7.55
N LEU A 40 2.52 -11.60 7.29
CA LEU A 40 2.04 -12.72 8.10
C LEU A 40 2.69 -12.74 9.50
N ARG A 41 3.96 -12.36 9.63
CA ARG A 41 4.62 -12.16 10.94
C ARG A 41 3.93 -11.07 11.75
N GLY A 42 3.51 -9.99 11.09
CA GLY A 42 2.69 -8.94 11.68
C GLY A 42 1.34 -9.50 12.21
N TYR A 43 0.65 -10.31 11.41
CA TYR A 43 -0.62 -10.93 11.81
C TYR A 43 -0.48 -11.96 12.94
N ASN A 44 0.65 -12.65 13.01
CA ASN A 44 0.94 -13.61 14.09
C ASN A 44 1.48 -12.95 15.38
N SER A 45 1.61 -11.61 15.40
CA SER A 45 2.26 -10.87 16.50
C SER A 45 1.41 -10.69 17.76
N ARG A 46 2.08 -10.37 18.88
CA ARG A 46 1.42 -10.02 20.15
C ARG A 46 0.67 -8.68 20.08
N SER A 47 1.22 -7.71 19.34
CA SER A 47 0.56 -6.42 19.10
C SER A 47 -0.82 -6.64 18.47
N ARG A 48 -0.87 -7.47 17.43
CA ARG A 48 -2.10 -7.84 16.75
C ARG A 48 -3.12 -8.49 17.68
N ARG A 49 -2.66 -9.39 18.56
CA ARG A 49 -3.55 -10.17 19.43
C ARG A 49 -4.10 -9.37 20.60
N TYR A 50 -3.27 -8.56 21.24
CA TYR A 50 -3.61 -7.94 22.52
C TYR A 50 -3.82 -6.43 22.43
N LEU A 51 -3.01 -5.73 21.62
CA LEU A 51 -3.09 -4.27 21.51
C LEU A 51 -4.18 -3.83 20.53
N LEU A 52 -4.25 -4.43 19.33
CA LEU A 52 -5.20 -4.02 18.31
C LEU A 52 -6.68 -4.07 18.74
N PRO A 53 -7.17 -5.11 19.44
CA PRO A 53 -8.58 -5.16 19.84
C PRO A 53 -9.01 -4.02 20.77
N ILE A 54 -8.07 -3.50 21.57
CA ILE A 54 -8.28 -2.37 22.47
C ILE A 54 -8.09 -1.05 21.72
N LEU A 55 -7.04 -0.96 20.91
CA LEU A 55 -6.69 0.26 20.20
C LEU A 55 -7.73 0.63 19.13
N ARG A 56 -8.26 -0.35 18.38
CA ARG A 56 -9.21 -0.10 17.28
C ARG A 56 -10.47 0.67 17.70
N PRO A 57 -11.22 0.29 18.75
CA PRO A 57 -12.35 1.10 19.20
C PRO A 57 -11.93 2.48 19.69
N LEU A 58 -10.78 2.60 20.38
CA LEU A 58 -10.24 3.90 20.81
C LEU A 58 -9.87 4.80 19.64
N ALA A 59 -9.26 4.25 18.59
CA ALA A 59 -8.92 4.98 17.37
C ALA A 59 -10.17 5.51 16.67
N ARG A 60 -11.20 4.66 16.51
CA ARG A 60 -12.49 5.07 15.94
C ARG A 60 -13.17 6.16 16.76
N LEU A 61 -13.18 6.02 18.08
CA LEU A 61 -13.67 7.07 18.98
C LEU A 61 -12.84 8.35 18.82
N GLY A 62 -11.52 8.23 18.71
CA GLY A 62 -10.61 9.33 18.43
C GLY A 62 -10.97 10.09 17.17
N ILE A 63 -11.28 9.40 16.06
CA ILE A 63 -11.74 10.05 14.82
C ILE A 63 -13.03 10.83 15.05
N ILE A 64 -13.99 10.27 15.80
CA ILE A 64 -15.24 10.98 16.12
C ILE A 64 -14.95 12.23 16.96
N LEU A 65 -14.12 12.11 17.99
CA LEU A 65 -13.71 13.24 18.83
C LEU A 65 -13.00 14.32 18.00
N VAL A 66 -12.10 13.93 17.10
CA VAL A 66 -11.43 14.86 16.18
C VAL A 66 -12.45 15.58 15.29
N LYS A 67 -13.46 14.87 14.74
CA LYS A 67 -14.53 15.51 13.96
C LYS A 67 -15.32 16.53 14.78
N LEU A 68 -15.64 16.22 16.03
CA LEU A 68 -16.31 17.16 16.94
C LEU A 68 -15.43 18.38 17.24
N ILE A 69 -14.14 18.16 17.51
CA ILE A 69 -13.16 19.25 17.72
C ILE A 69 -13.03 20.11 16.45
N ARG A 70 -13.06 19.49 15.27
CA ARG A 70 -13.01 20.22 13.98
C ARG A 70 -14.24 21.07 13.70
N MET A 71 -15.38 20.81 14.34
CA MET A 71 -16.55 21.71 14.22
C MET A 71 -16.26 23.10 14.79
N VAL A 72 -15.33 23.21 15.74
CA VAL A 72 -14.96 24.50 16.37
C VAL A 72 -13.61 25.04 15.90
N LEU A 73 -12.73 24.21 15.36
CA LEU A 73 -11.42 24.64 14.86
C LEU A 73 -11.52 25.38 13.50
N PRO A 74 -10.60 26.34 13.22
CA PRO A 74 -10.51 26.95 11.90
C PRO A 74 -10.23 25.93 10.79
N ARG A 75 -10.86 26.09 9.62
CA ARG A 75 -10.68 25.18 8.46
C ARG A 75 -9.22 25.02 8.00
N ARG A 76 -8.38 26.04 8.21
CA ARG A 76 -6.95 26.04 7.84
C ARG A 76 -6.05 25.43 8.91
N TRP A 77 -6.60 24.90 10.00
CA TRP A 77 -5.82 24.23 11.03
C TRP A 77 -5.22 22.92 10.50
N ALA A 78 -3.90 22.91 10.34
CA ALA A 78 -3.12 21.73 9.97
C ALA A 78 -1.65 21.91 10.36
N TRP A 79 -1.04 20.90 10.97
CA TRP A 79 0.37 20.85 11.36
C TRP A 79 1.08 19.63 10.73
N PRO A 80 1.23 19.60 9.39
CA PRO A 80 1.78 18.44 8.67
C PRO A 80 3.20 18.09 9.13
N LYS A 81 4.07 19.07 9.37
CA LYS A 81 5.43 18.82 9.89
C LYS A 81 5.43 18.10 11.25
N ALA A 82 4.47 18.42 12.13
CA ALA A 82 4.35 17.73 13.41
C ALA A 82 3.85 16.29 13.24
N LEU A 83 2.92 16.08 12.30
CA LEU A 83 2.43 14.75 11.91
C LEU A 83 3.57 13.87 11.42
N HIS A 84 4.33 14.32 10.42
CA HIS A 84 5.42 13.54 9.83
C HIS A 84 6.54 13.22 10.83
N ARG A 85 6.89 14.16 11.71
CA ARG A 85 7.85 13.91 12.80
C ARG A 85 7.34 12.87 13.81
N THR A 86 6.06 12.93 14.16
CA THR A 86 5.43 11.98 15.09
C THR A 86 5.36 10.57 14.49
N ILE A 87 5.03 10.48 13.19
CA ILE A 87 5.06 9.21 12.45
C ILE A 87 6.47 8.66 12.45
N TYR A 88 7.46 9.42 11.97
CA TYR A 88 8.86 8.98 11.95
C TYR A 88 9.34 8.48 13.32
N TRP A 89 9.08 9.26 14.38
CA TRP A 89 9.46 8.88 15.73
C TRP A 89 8.82 7.55 16.14
N GLY A 90 7.52 7.37 15.88
CA GLY A 90 6.84 6.13 16.24
C GLY A 90 7.27 4.94 15.39
N LEU A 91 7.52 5.13 14.09
CA LEU A 91 8.07 4.11 13.19
C LEU A 91 9.44 3.63 13.67
N LYS A 92 10.32 4.57 14.05
CA LYS A 92 11.66 4.28 14.54
C LYS A 92 11.65 3.52 15.86
N HIS A 93 10.78 3.87 16.80
CA HIS A 93 10.88 3.39 18.18
C HIS A 93 9.91 2.26 18.56
N PHE A 94 8.76 2.12 17.90
CA PHE A 94 7.72 1.16 18.32
C PHE A 94 7.28 0.19 17.24
N VAL A 95 7.38 0.58 15.97
CA VAL A 95 6.92 -0.26 14.86
C VAL A 95 7.99 -1.30 14.53
N ARG A 96 7.55 -2.53 14.26
CA ARG A 96 8.43 -3.66 13.89
C ARG A 96 9.19 -3.34 12.60
N ARG A 97 10.41 -3.88 12.48
CA ARG A 97 11.21 -3.78 11.27
C ARG A 97 10.50 -4.34 10.04
N ASP A 98 9.78 -5.47 10.19
CA ASP A 98 8.95 -6.06 9.13
C ASP A 98 7.89 -5.07 8.60
N SER A 99 7.24 -4.34 9.50
CA SER A 99 6.22 -3.34 9.14
C SER A 99 6.85 -2.12 8.46
N ASN A 100 8.01 -1.67 8.94
CA ASN A 100 8.76 -0.57 8.33
C ASN A 100 9.22 -0.93 6.91
N TYR A 101 9.67 -2.17 6.70
CA TYR A 101 9.98 -2.69 5.36
C TYR A 101 8.77 -2.60 4.42
N LEU A 102 7.59 -3.05 4.87
CA LEU A 102 6.35 -2.96 4.07
C LEU A 102 5.97 -1.51 3.74
N ILE A 103 6.14 -0.59 4.69
CA ILE A 103 5.85 0.84 4.47
C ILE A 103 6.78 1.43 3.39
N LEU A 104 8.09 1.18 3.47
CA LEU A 104 9.04 1.66 2.47
C LEU A 104 8.73 1.05 1.09
N ARG A 105 8.49 -0.26 1.06
CA ARG A 105 8.18 -1.01 -0.15
C ARG A 105 6.95 -0.48 -0.87
N HIS A 106 5.89 -0.15 -0.14
CA HIS A 106 4.63 0.38 -0.67
C HIS A 106 4.83 1.59 -1.60
N PHE A 107 5.67 2.53 -1.20
CA PHE A 107 5.93 3.74 -2.01
C PHE A 107 6.66 3.43 -3.32
N HIS A 108 7.61 2.48 -3.30
CA HIS A 108 8.32 2.06 -4.49
C HIS A 108 7.39 1.35 -5.46
N ILE A 109 6.64 0.35 -5.00
CA ILE A 109 5.77 -0.44 -5.87
C ILE A 109 4.63 0.42 -6.44
N GLY A 110 4.06 1.35 -5.67
CA GLY A 110 3.06 2.28 -6.16
C GLY A 110 3.60 3.17 -7.28
N THR A 111 4.81 3.70 -7.10
CA THR A 111 5.53 4.46 -8.14
C THR A 111 5.75 3.64 -9.41
N GLU A 112 6.18 2.38 -9.27
CA GLU A 112 6.43 1.49 -10.41
C GLU A 112 5.14 1.11 -11.16
N ILE A 113 4.04 0.86 -10.45
CA ILE A 113 2.74 0.56 -11.06
C ILE A 113 2.24 1.74 -11.90
N LEU A 114 2.27 2.97 -11.35
CA LEU A 114 1.83 4.15 -12.10
C LEU A 114 2.73 4.40 -13.33
N LYS A 115 4.04 4.24 -13.17
CA LYS A 115 4.99 4.38 -14.29
C LYS A 115 4.76 3.31 -15.36
N PHE A 116 4.50 2.06 -14.97
CA PHE A 116 4.15 1.00 -15.92
C PHE A 116 2.93 1.38 -16.78
N ILE A 117 1.88 1.94 -16.17
CA ILE A 117 0.69 2.37 -16.91
C ILE A 117 1.03 3.52 -17.88
N ALA A 118 1.78 4.52 -17.44
CA ALA A 118 2.20 5.64 -18.30
C ALA A 118 3.06 5.16 -19.49
N ASP A 119 4.07 4.32 -19.22
CA ASP A 119 5.00 3.81 -20.23
C ASP A 119 4.28 2.97 -21.30
N ASN A 120 3.22 2.24 -20.93
CA ASN A 120 2.47 1.39 -21.86
C ASN A 120 1.29 2.10 -22.56
N THR A 121 0.81 3.23 -22.04
CA THR A 121 -0.17 4.07 -22.74
C THR A 121 0.50 5.09 -23.67
N GLY A 122 1.80 5.34 -23.47
CA GLY A 122 2.56 6.37 -24.18
C GLY A 122 2.20 7.80 -23.73
N VAL A 123 1.59 7.94 -22.55
CA VAL A 123 1.23 9.24 -21.97
C VAL A 123 2.33 9.70 -21.04
N THR A 124 2.82 10.92 -21.25
CA THR A 124 3.77 11.56 -20.33
C THR A 124 3.00 12.18 -19.18
N ILE A 125 3.38 11.83 -17.94
CA ILE A 125 2.77 12.35 -16.71
C ILE A 125 3.78 13.25 -16.01
N GLU A 126 3.53 14.56 -15.99
CA GLU A 126 4.43 15.57 -15.42
C GLU A 126 4.07 15.91 -13.96
N SER A 127 2.82 15.70 -13.56
CA SER A 127 2.29 16.17 -12.28
C SER A 127 2.57 15.26 -11.08
N THR A 128 3.28 14.15 -11.27
CA THR A 128 3.58 13.17 -10.22
C THR A 128 5.05 13.19 -9.83
N GLN A 129 5.33 12.97 -8.55
CA GLN A 129 6.69 12.85 -8.03
C GLN A 129 6.98 11.40 -7.62
N PRO A 130 7.92 10.70 -8.27
CA PRO A 130 8.31 9.35 -7.88
C PRO A 130 8.72 9.26 -6.41
N LEU A 131 8.12 8.33 -5.66
CA LEU A 131 8.45 8.10 -4.25
C LEU A 131 9.33 6.86 -4.10
N ARG A 132 10.60 7.08 -3.77
CA ARG A 132 11.61 6.02 -3.63
C ARG A 132 12.35 6.10 -2.27
N PRO A 133 11.64 6.12 -1.13
CA PRO A 133 12.29 6.21 0.18
C PRO A 133 13.15 4.95 0.43
N LYS A 134 14.41 5.13 0.82
CA LYS A 134 15.31 4.03 1.17
C LYS A 134 15.31 3.74 2.66
N ASN A 135 15.00 4.73 3.48
CA ASN A 135 15.00 4.62 4.93
C ASN A 135 13.84 5.42 5.54
N LEU A 136 13.59 5.21 6.85
CA LEU A 136 12.49 5.87 7.56
C LEU A 136 12.59 7.40 7.58
N ALA A 137 13.80 7.97 7.56
CA ALA A 137 13.97 9.42 7.59
C ALA A 137 13.47 10.08 6.30
N ASP A 138 13.51 9.37 5.17
CA ASP A 138 13.00 9.84 3.88
C ASP A 138 11.46 10.02 3.89
N LEU A 139 10.76 9.44 4.88
CA LEU A 139 9.31 9.58 5.03
C LEU A 139 8.88 10.89 5.74
N LYS A 140 9.85 11.68 6.23
CA LYS A 140 9.57 12.92 6.98
C LYS A 140 9.08 14.07 6.10
N ASP A 141 9.45 14.06 4.83
CA ASP A 141 9.21 15.16 3.91
C ASP A 141 7.93 14.91 3.10
N ASP A 142 6.80 14.87 3.81
CA ASP A 142 5.45 14.78 3.25
C ASP A 142 5.15 13.57 2.34
N ALA A 143 5.97 12.51 2.39
CA ALA A 143 5.87 11.34 1.50
C ALA A 143 4.46 10.73 1.43
N PHE A 144 3.77 10.64 2.56
CA PHE A 144 2.39 10.12 2.60
C PHE A 144 1.36 11.03 1.92
N LEU A 145 1.58 12.35 1.95
CA LEU A 145 0.72 13.34 1.30
C LEU A 145 1.00 13.42 -0.20
N VAL A 146 2.27 13.34 -0.58
CA VAL A 146 2.68 13.27 -1.99
C VAL A 146 2.12 12.00 -2.63
N HIS A 147 2.05 10.90 -1.87
CA HIS A 147 1.50 9.63 -2.35
C HIS A 147 0.04 9.71 -2.78
N ASP A 148 -0.87 10.25 -1.95
CA ASP A 148 -2.27 10.37 -2.37
C ASP A 148 -2.44 11.39 -3.50
N LEU A 149 -1.67 12.48 -3.49
CA LEU A 149 -1.66 13.46 -4.58
C LEU A 149 -1.23 12.84 -5.90
N ASN A 150 -0.18 12.01 -5.91
CA ASN A 150 0.30 11.34 -7.11
C ASN A 150 -0.79 10.50 -7.76
N ILE A 151 -1.57 9.74 -6.99
CA ILE A 151 -2.63 8.88 -7.54
C ILE A 151 -3.71 9.73 -8.23
N TYR A 152 -4.17 10.80 -7.57
CA TYR A 152 -5.17 11.69 -8.16
C TYR A 152 -4.65 12.40 -9.40
N ASN A 153 -3.48 13.01 -9.30
CA ASN A 153 -2.84 13.75 -10.39
C ASN A 153 -2.59 12.84 -11.60
N PHE A 154 -2.11 11.62 -11.37
CA PHE A 154 -1.93 10.61 -12.40
C PHE A 154 -3.23 10.32 -13.14
N ILE A 155 -4.32 10.03 -12.42
CA ILE A 155 -5.62 9.73 -13.04
C ILE A 155 -6.12 10.93 -13.84
N LEU A 156 -6.04 12.14 -13.28
CA LEU A 156 -6.49 13.36 -13.95
C LEU A 156 -5.72 13.59 -15.26
N GLU A 157 -4.39 13.58 -15.20
CA GLU A 157 -3.53 13.85 -16.35
C GLU A 157 -3.66 12.76 -17.41
N LEU A 158 -3.62 11.47 -17.02
CA LEU A 158 -3.79 10.35 -17.95
C LEU A 158 -5.09 10.46 -18.75
N ASN A 159 -6.22 10.65 -18.06
CA ASN A 159 -7.53 10.68 -18.72
C ASN A 159 -7.72 11.97 -19.54
N GLN A 160 -7.22 13.11 -19.06
CA GLN A 160 -7.26 14.35 -19.82
C GLN A 160 -6.48 14.24 -21.13
N THR A 161 -5.28 13.67 -21.10
CA THR A 161 -4.45 13.48 -22.29
C THR A 161 -5.09 12.49 -23.26
N LEU A 162 -5.56 11.33 -22.79
CA LEU A 162 -6.24 10.34 -23.63
C LEU A 162 -7.49 10.94 -24.30
N GLN A 163 -8.30 11.68 -23.54
CA GLN A 163 -9.50 12.35 -24.06
C GLN A 163 -9.15 13.38 -25.14
N GLN A 164 -8.12 14.20 -24.92
CA GLN A 164 -7.65 15.18 -25.90
C GLN A 164 -7.14 14.53 -27.19
N GLN A 165 -6.55 13.35 -27.08
CA GLN A 165 -6.08 12.56 -28.22
C GLN A 165 -7.18 11.73 -28.89
N GLY A 166 -8.38 11.66 -28.30
CA GLY A 166 -9.46 10.79 -28.76
C GLY A 166 -9.10 9.29 -28.70
N ARG A 167 -8.28 8.89 -27.72
CA ARG A 167 -7.79 7.52 -27.54
C ARG A 167 -8.35 6.93 -26.26
N GLU A 168 -8.45 5.61 -26.23
CA GLU A 168 -8.67 4.84 -25.01
C GLU A 168 -7.38 4.12 -24.61
N ILE A 169 -7.36 3.50 -23.43
CA ILE A 169 -6.26 2.62 -23.03
C ILE A 169 -6.36 1.34 -23.87
N GLU A 170 -5.34 1.13 -24.69
CA GLU A 170 -5.21 -0.06 -25.54
C GLU A 170 -3.96 -0.84 -25.16
N PRO A 171 -4.01 -2.18 -25.17
CA PRO A 171 -2.85 -3.01 -24.89
C PRO A 171 -1.82 -2.89 -26.03
N PRO A 172 -0.53 -2.64 -25.74
CA PRO A 172 0.51 -2.63 -26.77
C PRO A 172 0.79 -4.06 -27.27
N GLU A 173 1.39 -4.19 -28.47
CA GLU A 173 1.84 -5.49 -29.01
C GLU A 173 2.82 -6.19 -28.05
N ARG A 174 3.65 -5.40 -27.37
CA ARG A 174 4.58 -5.86 -26.35
C ARG A 174 4.53 -4.93 -25.15
N LEU A 175 4.36 -5.50 -23.97
CA LEU A 175 4.35 -4.74 -22.73
C LEU A 175 5.76 -4.29 -22.35
N ASN A 176 5.89 -3.02 -21.98
CA ASN A 176 7.07 -2.45 -21.37
C ASN A 176 7.04 -2.69 -19.85
N PHE A 177 7.98 -3.50 -19.35
CA PHE A 177 8.13 -3.79 -17.92
C PHE A 177 9.40 -3.15 -17.30
N ASP A 178 10.00 -2.17 -17.95
CA ASP A 178 11.24 -1.52 -17.49
C ASP A 178 11.06 -0.85 -16.12
N ALA A 179 9.87 -0.27 -15.90
CA ALA A 179 9.50 0.32 -14.62
C ALA A 179 9.40 -0.68 -13.47
N ILE A 180 9.13 -1.96 -13.77
CA ILE A 180 8.89 -3.00 -12.77
C ILE A 180 10.22 -3.65 -12.38
N THR A 181 10.68 -3.37 -11.17
CA THR A 181 11.86 -4.01 -10.60
C THR A 181 11.57 -5.48 -10.36
N ASP A 182 12.37 -6.39 -10.95
CA ASP A 182 12.32 -7.82 -10.65
C ASP A 182 13.39 -8.20 -9.62
N GLY A 183 13.00 -8.36 -8.35
CA GLY A 183 13.91 -8.65 -7.24
C GLY A 183 13.59 -7.87 -5.97
N GLU A 184 14.56 -7.77 -5.06
CA GLU A 184 14.40 -6.97 -3.85
C GLU A 184 14.88 -5.54 -4.01
N PHE A 185 14.35 -4.68 -3.15
CA PHE A 185 14.77 -3.30 -3.05
C PHE A 185 15.82 -3.13 -1.94
N ASP A 186 16.75 -2.21 -2.16
CA ASP A 186 17.77 -1.84 -1.17
C ASP A 186 17.18 -0.87 -0.13
N PHE A 187 16.67 -1.41 0.98
CA PHE A 187 16.03 -0.67 2.07
C PHE A 187 16.80 -0.79 3.39
N ASP A 188 16.81 0.30 4.14
CA ASP A 188 17.08 0.33 5.58
C ASP A 188 15.77 0.57 6.36
N PRO A 189 15.04 -0.50 6.74
CA PRO A 189 13.81 -0.38 7.52
C PRO A 189 14.04 -0.01 8.99
N GLY A 190 15.29 0.28 9.38
CA GLY A 190 15.70 0.55 10.75
C GLY A 190 15.96 -0.70 11.57
N GLU A 191 16.35 -0.47 12.82
CA GLU A 191 16.72 -1.52 13.77
C GLU A 191 15.49 -2.20 14.41
N GLN A 192 15.64 -3.48 14.76
CA GLN A 192 14.65 -4.24 15.52
C GLN A 192 14.99 -4.17 17.02
N GLY A 193 14.60 -3.08 17.67
CA GLY A 193 14.79 -2.88 19.12
C GLY A 193 13.77 -3.64 19.99
N ARG A 194 13.95 -3.54 21.32
CA ARG A 194 13.07 -4.19 22.31
C ARG A 194 11.66 -3.61 22.33
N THR A 195 11.51 -2.35 21.93
CA THR A 195 10.24 -1.62 21.89
C THR A 195 9.54 -1.73 20.53
N ASN A 196 10.24 -2.19 19.48
CA ASN A 196 9.72 -2.36 18.13
C ASN A 196 8.78 -3.58 18.03
N VAL A 197 7.63 -3.52 18.68
CA VAL A 197 6.70 -4.67 18.81
C VAL A 197 5.38 -4.46 18.07
N ILE A 198 5.10 -3.25 17.60
CA ILE A 198 3.83 -2.88 16.97
C ILE A 198 3.80 -3.34 15.51
N ASP A 199 2.80 -4.15 15.14
CA ASP A 199 2.57 -4.57 13.76
C ASP A 199 1.96 -3.45 12.90
N LEU A 200 2.05 -3.61 11.58
CA LEU A 200 1.64 -2.61 10.60
C LEU A 200 0.21 -2.11 10.80
N GLN A 201 -0.77 -3.01 10.96
CA GLN A 201 -2.16 -2.58 11.09
C GLN A 201 -2.40 -1.84 12.41
N THR A 202 -1.80 -2.31 13.50
CA THR A 202 -1.91 -1.64 14.80
C THR A 202 -1.29 -0.24 14.76
N ALA A 203 -0.15 -0.10 14.09
CA ALA A 203 0.46 1.20 13.85
C ALA A 203 -0.47 2.11 13.04
N ILE A 204 -1.00 1.63 11.90
CA ILE A 204 -1.94 2.37 11.06
C ILE A 204 -3.15 2.84 11.87
N GLU A 205 -3.80 1.96 12.63
CA GLU A 205 -4.98 2.31 13.42
C GLU A 205 -4.65 3.35 14.49
N ALA A 206 -3.43 3.33 15.06
CA ALA A 206 -2.95 4.39 15.96
C ALA A 206 -2.76 5.74 15.25
N TYR A 207 -2.28 5.72 13.99
CA TYR A 207 -1.95 6.93 13.24
C TYR A 207 -3.16 7.63 12.62
N VAL A 208 -4.21 6.91 12.23
CA VAL A 208 -5.37 7.51 11.53
C VAL A 208 -6.01 8.67 12.30
N PRO A 209 -6.25 8.60 13.63
CA PRO A 209 -6.79 9.75 14.38
C PRO A 209 -5.84 10.95 14.38
N MET A 210 -4.52 10.70 14.46
CA MET A 210 -3.51 11.76 14.39
C MET A 210 -3.47 12.41 12.99
N TYR A 211 -3.57 11.61 11.94
CA TYR A 211 -3.77 12.08 10.56
C TYR A 211 -5.00 12.99 10.46
N SER A 212 -6.14 12.50 10.97
CA SER A 212 -7.40 13.23 10.97
C SER A 212 -7.30 14.56 11.73
N LEU A 213 -6.49 14.63 12.79
CA LEU A 213 -6.33 15.84 13.62
C LEU A 213 -5.31 16.84 13.05
N LEU A 214 -4.24 16.36 12.44
CA LEU A 214 -3.08 17.19 12.07
C LEU A 214 -3.03 17.59 10.60
N LEU A 215 -3.79 16.94 9.71
CA LEU A 215 -3.96 17.39 8.32
C LEU A 215 -5.06 18.45 8.18
N THR A 216 -5.30 19.01 6.99
CA THR A 216 -6.56 19.71 6.75
C THR A 216 -7.71 18.71 6.58
N ASP A 217 -8.96 19.16 6.73
CA ASP A 217 -10.12 18.30 6.48
C ASP A 217 -10.15 17.80 5.03
N HIS A 218 -9.78 18.67 4.07
CA HIS A 218 -9.67 18.32 2.65
C HIS A 218 -8.58 17.27 2.41
N ASP A 219 -7.39 17.42 3.00
CA ASP A 219 -6.30 16.45 2.79
C ASP A 219 -6.64 15.09 3.38
N PHE A 220 -7.23 15.05 4.59
CA PHE A 220 -7.65 13.79 5.19
C PHE A 220 -8.77 13.13 4.40
N TRP A 221 -9.74 13.91 3.91
CA TRP A 221 -10.84 13.39 3.09
C TRP A 221 -10.33 12.88 1.74
N ARG A 222 -9.41 13.60 1.09
CA ARG A 222 -8.76 13.17 -0.15
C ARG A 222 -7.98 11.87 0.06
N ALA A 223 -7.11 11.80 1.05
CA ALA A 223 -6.33 10.61 1.36
C ALA A 223 -7.22 9.39 1.72
N ALA A 224 -8.38 9.61 2.36
CA ALA A 224 -9.30 8.52 2.66
C ALA A 224 -10.07 8.01 1.43
N ASN A 225 -10.35 8.87 0.45
CA ASN A 225 -11.04 8.49 -0.78
C ASN A 225 -10.07 7.95 -1.85
N SER A 226 -8.79 8.34 -1.83
CA SER A 226 -7.78 7.77 -2.75
C SER A 226 -7.64 6.26 -2.62
N LEU A 227 -7.89 5.71 -1.43
CA LEU A 227 -7.84 4.27 -1.20
C LEU A 227 -8.80 3.49 -2.11
N GLN A 228 -9.93 4.08 -2.55
CA GLN A 228 -10.85 3.41 -3.49
C GLN A 228 -10.38 3.41 -4.95
N LEU A 229 -9.33 4.20 -5.26
CA LEU A 229 -8.77 4.29 -6.61
C LEU A 229 -7.91 3.07 -6.95
N ASP A 230 -7.68 2.15 -6.01
CA ASP A 230 -7.04 0.87 -6.26
C ASP A 230 -7.77 0.09 -7.38
N GLU A 231 -9.11 0.12 -7.38
CA GLU A 231 -9.93 -0.46 -8.45
C GLU A 231 -9.69 0.23 -9.79
N THR A 232 -9.61 1.57 -9.80
CA THR A 232 -9.34 2.35 -11.02
C THR A 232 -7.97 2.02 -11.60
N VAL A 233 -6.93 1.99 -10.77
CA VAL A 233 -5.56 1.64 -11.18
C VAL A 233 -5.51 0.21 -11.71
N ALA A 234 -6.17 -0.74 -11.05
CA ALA A 234 -6.20 -2.12 -11.51
C ALA A 234 -6.98 -2.31 -12.81
N LEU A 235 -8.02 -1.51 -13.07
CA LEU A 235 -8.70 -1.50 -14.38
C LEU A 235 -7.74 -1.09 -15.50
N TYR A 236 -6.91 -0.07 -15.29
CA TYR A 236 -5.91 0.33 -16.28
C TYR A 236 -4.91 -0.78 -16.55
N VAL A 237 -4.37 -1.41 -15.50
CA VAL A 237 -3.44 -2.54 -15.67
C VAL A 237 -4.12 -3.74 -16.33
N SER A 238 -5.36 -4.04 -15.95
CA SER A 238 -6.14 -5.15 -16.51
C SER A 238 -6.38 -4.98 -18.01
N GLN A 239 -6.67 -3.75 -18.46
CA GLN A 239 -6.80 -3.41 -19.88
C GLN A 239 -5.49 -3.62 -20.64
N LEU A 240 -4.38 -3.11 -20.09
CA LEU A 240 -3.06 -3.23 -20.71
C LEU A 240 -2.57 -4.69 -20.81
N VAL A 241 -2.77 -5.48 -19.75
CA VAL A 241 -2.32 -6.89 -19.71
C VAL A 241 -3.31 -7.86 -20.38
N GLN A 242 -4.53 -7.38 -20.67
CA GLN A 242 -5.66 -8.19 -21.15
C GLN A 242 -6.02 -9.35 -20.21
N ASP A 243 -6.01 -9.10 -18.90
CA ASP A 243 -6.39 -10.09 -17.88
C ASP A 243 -7.44 -9.51 -16.92
N PRO A 244 -8.72 -9.93 -17.04
CA PRO A 244 -9.79 -9.47 -16.16
C PRO A 244 -9.72 -10.06 -14.74
N LEU A 245 -9.00 -11.16 -14.51
CA LEU A 245 -8.87 -11.77 -13.19
C LEU A 245 -8.13 -10.85 -12.20
N LEU A 246 -7.33 -9.92 -12.72
CA LEU A 246 -6.62 -8.92 -11.93
C LEU A 246 -7.55 -8.03 -11.09
N ILE A 247 -8.78 -7.78 -11.56
CA ILE A 247 -9.76 -7.03 -10.76
C ILE A 247 -10.20 -7.83 -9.53
N GLY A 248 -10.21 -9.17 -9.64
CA GLY A 248 -10.54 -10.08 -8.56
C GLY A 248 -9.61 -9.98 -7.36
N VAL A 249 -8.36 -9.54 -7.54
CA VAL A 249 -7.38 -9.42 -6.45
C VAL A 249 -7.43 -8.09 -5.71
N VAL A 250 -8.15 -7.08 -6.22
CA VAL A 250 -8.29 -5.78 -5.56
C VAL A 250 -9.50 -5.75 -4.65
N ASN A 251 -9.31 -5.23 -3.43
CA ASN A 251 -10.31 -5.24 -2.37
C ASN A 251 -10.91 -3.86 -2.10
N ASN A 252 -10.13 -2.79 -2.26
CA ASN A 252 -10.68 -1.43 -2.22
C ASN A 252 -11.37 -1.09 -3.56
N ARG A 253 -12.70 -0.95 -3.52
CA ARG A 253 -13.55 -0.74 -4.71
C ARG A 253 -14.60 0.35 -4.53
N HIS A 254 -15.30 0.65 -5.61
CA HIS A 254 -16.40 1.61 -5.69
C HIS A 254 -15.94 3.07 -5.53
N PRO A 255 -15.03 3.58 -6.38
CA PRO A 255 -14.53 4.96 -6.30
C PRO A 255 -15.61 6.03 -6.45
N MET A 256 -16.79 5.66 -6.99
CA MET A 256 -17.95 6.55 -7.12
C MET A 256 -18.82 6.63 -5.85
N VAL A 257 -18.56 5.84 -4.81
CA VAL A 257 -19.34 5.83 -3.57
C VAL A 257 -18.45 6.23 -2.40
N PRO A 258 -18.45 7.51 -1.96
CA PRO A 258 -17.54 7.96 -0.91
C PRO A 258 -17.83 7.25 0.42
N PHE A 259 -16.78 6.71 1.05
CA PHE A 259 -16.89 6.00 2.31
C PHE A 259 -16.64 6.90 3.51
N ILE A 260 -17.27 6.56 4.64
CA ILE A 260 -16.98 7.23 5.91
C ILE A 260 -15.55 6.90 6.38
N THR A 261 -14.88 7.90 6.95
CA THR A 261 -13.47 7.80 7.36
C THR A 261 -13.19 6.92 8.59
N LEU A 262 -14.22 6.34 9.22
CA LEU A 262 -14.04 5.47 10.40
C LEU A 262 -13.35 4.14 10.09
N GLN A 263 -13.34 3.72 8.84
CA GLN A 263 -12.72 2.47 8.39
C GLN A 263 -11.39 2.70 7.65
N SER A 264 -10.88 3.94 7.60
CA SER A 264 -9.68 4.28 6.84
C SER A 264 -8.46 3.46 7.24
N GLY A 265 -8.31 3.07 8.51
CA GLY A 265 -7.19 2.24 8.95
C GLY A 265 -7.20 0.83 8.35
N PHE A 266 -8.36 0.18 8.27
CA PHE A 266 -8.48 -1.12 7.63
C PHE A 266 -8.35 -1.02 6.10
N ARG A 267 -8.93 0.02 5.49
CA ARG A 267 -8.81 0.26 4.05
C ARG A 267 -7.38 0.55 3.62
N LEU A 268 -6.59 1.20 4.47
CA LEU A 268 -5.16 1.42 4.23
C LEU A 268 -4.36 0.10 4.25
N MET A 269 -4.75 -0.87 5.08
CA MET A 269 -4.17 -2.22 5.00
C MET A 269 -4.50 -2.92 3.68
N LEU A 270 -5.75 -2.81 3.22
CA LEU A 270 -6.15 -3.36 1.92
C LEU A 270 -5.39 -2.67 0.78
N HIS A 271 -5.21 -1.35 0.85
CA HIS A 271 -4.46 -0.58 -0.16
C HIS A 271 -3.03 -1.08 -0.33
N GLY A 272 -2.32 -1.32 0.78
CA GLY A 272 -0.97 -1.91 0.72
C GLY A 272 -0.95 -3.33 0.17
N LEU A 273 -1.95 -4.15 0.53
CA LEU A 273 -2.08 -5.52 0.02
C LEU A 273 -2.37 -5.54 -1.48
N ASP A 274 -3.33 -4.73 -1.93
CA ASP A 274 -3.76 -4.61 -3.33
C ASP A 274 -2.57 -4.17 -4.20
N ALA A 275 -1.78 -3.19 -3.75
CA ALA A 275 -0.56 -2.74 -4.43
C ALA A 275 0.51 -3.83 -4.52
N GLU A 276 0.79 -4.56 -3.43
CA GLU A 276 1.74 -5.68 -3.44
C GLU A 276 1.30 -6.80 -4.38
N MET A 277 0.00 -7.12 -4.40
CA MET A 277 -0.52 -8.17 -5.25
C MET A 277 -0.45 -7.79 -6.73
N LEU A 278 -0.83 -6.55 -7.04
CA LEU A 278 -0.74 -5.99 -8.38
C LEU A 278 0.70 -5.96 -8.89
N HIS A 279 1.65 -5.50 -8.06
CA HIS A 279 3.07 -5.46 -8.41
C HIS A 279 3.67 -6.85 -8.60
N ALA A 280 3.35 -7.79 -7.71
CA ALA A 280 3.81 -9.18 -7.82
C ALA A 280 3.27 -9.86 -9.08
N TYR A 281 2.01 -9.60 -9.44
CA TYR A 281 1.43 -10.06 -10.70
C TYR A 281 2.20 -9.50 -11.90
N LEU A 282 2.50 -8.20 -11.93
CA LEU A 282 3.28 -7.59 -13.00
C LEU A 282 4.69 -8.19 -13.13
N ARG A 283 5.35 -8.53 -12.01
CA ARG A 283 6.63 -9.27 -12.03
C ARG A 283 6.50 -10.66 -12.67
N GLN A 284 5.42 -11.38 -12.36
CA GLN A 284 5.17 -12.68 -12.99
C GLN A 284 4.98 -12.54 -14.51
N ARG A 285 4.24 -11.53 -14.95
CA ARG A 285 4.03 -11.25 -16.39
C ARG A 285 5.33 -10.84 -17.09
N LYS A 286 6.18 -10.03 -16.44
CA LYS A 286 7.51 -9.68 -16.94
C LYS A 286 8.35 -10.94 -17.22
N ARG A 287 8.47 -11.83 -16.23
CA ARG A 287 9.24 -13.09 -16.35
C ARG A 287 8.67 -14.01 -17.43
N GLN A 288 7.34 -14.08 -17.55
CA GLN A 288 6.69 -14.87 -18.62
C GLN A 288 7.04 -14.33 -20.01
N GLN A 289 7.01 -13.00 -20.21
CA GLN A 289 7.38 -12.39 -21.48
C GLN A 289 8.86 -12.62 -21.82
N GLU A 290 9.76 -12.54 -20.83
CA GLU A 290 11.19 -12.82 -21.00
C GLU A 290 11.46 -14.28 -21.39
N GLN A 291 10.74 -15.24 -20.78
CA GLN A 291 10.83 -16.67 -21.12
C GLN A 291 10.38 -16.95 -22.55
N GLN A 292 9.22 -16.40 -22.95
CA GLN A 292 8.71 -16.56 -24.32
C GLN A 292 9.65 -15.99 -25.37
N GLN A 293 10.34 -14.89 -25.06
CA GLN A 293 11.35 -14.31 -25.94
C GLN A 293 12.56 -15.25 -26.10
N GLN A 294 13.07 -15.82 -25.00
CA GLN A 294 14.18 -16.78 -25.04
C GLN A 294 13.84 -18.05 -25.82
N GLU A 295 12.59 -18.53 -25.72
CA GLU A 295 12.10 -19.69 -26.48
C GLU A 295 11.94 -19.40 -27.98
N THR A 296 11.64 -18.15 -28.37
CA THR A 296 11.50 -17.76 -29.78
C THR A 296 12.87 -17.52 -30.44
N GLU A 297 13.89 -17.17 -29.65
CA GLU A 297 15.27 -16.93 -30.11
C GLU A 297 16.15 -18.19 -30.14
N SER A 298 15.69 -19.32 -29.58
CA SER A 298 16.39 -20.62 -29.53
C SER A 298 15.97 -21.56 -30.66
#